data_AF-A0A2K9A0J1-F1
#
_entry.id   AF-A0A2K9A0J1-F1
#
_cell.length_a   1.000
_cell.length_b   1.000
_cell.length_c   1.000
_cell.angle_alpha   90.00
_cell.angle_beta   90.00
_cell.angle_gamma   90.00
#
_symmetry.space_group_name_H-M   'P 1'
#
loop_
_entity.id
_entity.type
_entity.pdbx_description
1 polymer ?
#
loop_
_entity_poly.entity_id
_entity_poly.type
_entity_poly.pdbx_seq_one_letter_code
_entity_poly.pdbx_strand_id
1 'polypeptide(L)'
;MDNYEVAINGTTLAARILGIETPDVQFFYNQDMTEKGINSVFLKERNIIAFNEEWIKQANPMEIQVTCFHETRHAFQWKLIQGEYQGDSNIDSKTIQIWKEEMNSYNSPTKKDIPEEEYLRQKIEIDAIAFAHFQIMKIYNVKSIIPECIKNEVALKLDYFQEV
;
A
#
# COMPACT_ATOMS: atom_id res chain seq x y z
N MET A 1 -12.80 18.39 5.10
CA MET A 1 -12.43 17.69 3.86
C MET A 1 -13.20 16.39 3.87
N ASP A 2 -13.86 16.04 2.77
CA ASP A 2 -14.63 14.80 2.72
C ASP A 2 -13.68 13.60 2.60
N ASN A 3 -13.83 12.59 3.46
CA ASN A 3 -12.90 11.46 3.53
C ASN A 3 -12.92 10.61 2.24
N TYR A 4 -14.06 10.56 1.53
CA TYR A 4 -14.15 9.92 0.22
C TYR A 4 -13.32 10.65 -0.84
N GLU A 5 -13.40 11.99 -0.82
CA GLU A 5 -12.60 12.84 -1.70
C GLU A 5 -11.10 12.70 -1.38
N VAL A 6 -10.72 12.58 -0.10
CA VAL A 6 -9.33 12.28 0.31
C VAL A 6 -8.86 10.96 -0.29
N ALA A 7 -9.67 9.90 -0.22
CA ALA A 7 -9.29 8.60 -0.80
C ALA A 7 -9.09 8.68 -2.32
N ILE A 8 -10.02 9.31 -3.04
CA ILE A 8 -9.94 9.44 -4.51
C ILE A 8 -8.73 10.28 -4.94
N ASN A 9 -8.58 11.47 -4.33
CA ASN A 9 -7.49 12.39 -4.67
C ASN A 9 -6.13 11.86 -4.20
N GLY A 10 -6.10 11.19 -3.05
CA GLY A 10 -4.90 10.56 -2.50
C GLY A 10 -4.38 9.43 -3.39
N THR A 11 -5.26 8.54 -3.86
CA THR A 11 -4.91 7.48 -4.84
C THR A 11 -4.45 8.09 -6.17
N THR A 12 -5.12 9.13 -6.66
CA THR A 12 -4.71 9.84 -7.88
C THR A 12 -3.31 10.44 -7.75
N LEU A 13 -3.01 11.08 -6.62
CA LEU A 13 -1.69 11.64 -6.31
C LEU A 13 -0.62 10.54 -6.26
N ALA A 14 -0.89 9.44 -5.55
CA ALA A 14 0.03 8.32 -5.43
C ALA A 14 0.35 7.69 -6.79
N ALA A 15 -0.68 7.48 -7.63
CA ALA A 15 -0.52 6.91 -8.97
C ALA A 15 0.33 7.81 -9.87
N ARG A 16 0.11 9.13 -9.80
CA ARG A 16 0.92 10.11 -10.52
C ARG A 16 2.39 10.09 -10.09
N ILE A 17 2.67 9.97 -8.80
CA ILE A 17 4.05 9.85 -8.28
C ILE A 17 4.72 8.58 -8.79
N LEU A 18 3.96 7.48 -8.84
CA LEU A 18 4.45 6.17 -9.28
C LEU A 18 4.48 5.99 -10.80
N GLY A 19 3.96 6.94 -11.58
CA GLY A 19 3.90 6.85 -13.03
C GLY A 19 3.00 5.72 -13.55
N ILE A 20 1.94 5.39 -12.82
CA ILE A 20 0.96 4.36 -13.21
C ILE A 20 -0.41 4.97 -13.48
N GLU A 21 -1.25 4.23 -14.22
CA GLU A 21 -2.69 4.53 -14.30
C GLU A 21 -3.31 4.45 -12.91
N THR A 22 -4.17 5.42 -12.58
CA THR A 22 -4.85 5.50 -11.29
C THR A 22 -5.76 4.28 -11.10
N PRO A 23 -5.55 3.47 -10.05
CA PRO A 23 -6.50 2.42 -9.69
C PRO A 23 -7.89 3.00 -9.40
N ASP A 24 -8.94 2.27 -9.77
CA ASP A 24 -10.30 2.65 -9.45
C ASP A 24 -10.48 2.64 -7.92
N VAL A 25 -11.16 3.65 -7.38
CA VAL A 25 -11.47 3.72 -5.94
C VAL A 25 -12.91 3.31 -5.71
N GLN A 26 -13.11 2.29 -4.88
CA GLN A 26 -14.43 1.81 -4.49
C GLN A 26 -14.57 1.78 -2.97
N PHE A 27 -15.80 1.94 -2.50
CA PHE A 27 -16.15 1.88 -1.08
C PHE A 27 -17.09 0.70 -0.87
N PHE A 28 -16.81 -0.10 0.15
CA PHE A 28 -17.61 -1.29 0.44
C PHE A 28 -17.94 -1.38 1.92
N TYR A 29 -19.06 -2.04 2.21
CA TYR A 29 -19.39 -2.51 3.54
C TYR A 29 -19.18 -4.02 3.60
N ASN A 30 -18.28 -4.49 4.46
CA ASN A 30 -18.06 -5.92 4.69
C ASN A 30 -17.72 -6.16 6.16
N GLN A 31 -18.68 -6.73 6.88
CA GLN A 31 -18.58 -6.97 8.32
C GLN A 31 -17.39 -7.86 8.68
N ASP A 32 -17.11 -8.92 7.90
CA ASP A 32 -15.97 -9.81 8.16
C ASP A 32 -14.62 -9.09 8.04
N MET A 33 -14.52 -8.10 7.15
CA MET A 33 -13.32 -7.29 6.98
C MET A 33 -13.20 -6.24 8.08
N THR A 34 -14.31 -5.62 8.49
CA THR A 34 -14.35 -4.71 9.63
C THR A 34 -13.91 -5.42 10.91
N GLU A 35 -14.44 -6.62 11.19
CA GLU A 35 -14.07 -7.42 12.36
C GLU A 35 -12.58 -7.83 12.35
N LYS A 36 -11.97 -7.93 11.17
CA LYS A 36 -10.54 -8.20 10.99
C LYS A 36 -9.67 -6.94 10.98
N GLY A 37 -10.26 -5.75 11.14
CA GLY A 37 -9.53 -4.48 11.10
C GLY A 37 -8.95 -4.11 9.73
N ILE A 38 -9.51 -4.64 8.64
CA ILE A 38 -9.03 -4.33 7.30
C ILE A 38 -9.67 -3.01 6.84
N ASN A 39 -8.82 -1.99 6.73
CA ASN A 39 -9.22 -0.63 6.33
C ASN A 39 -9.38 -0.49 4.81
N SER A 40 -8.52 -1.17 4.06
CA SER A 40 -8.49 -1.15 2.60
C SER A 40 -7.86 -2.41 2.04
N VAL A 41 -8.02 -2.64 0.75
CA VAL A 41 -7.29 -3.68 0.01
C VAL A 41 -7.16 -3.31 -1.46
N PHE A 42 -5.99 -3.56 -2.04
CA PHE A 42 -5.79 -3.58 -3.48
C PHE A 42 -6.26 -4.91 -4.12
N LEU A 43 -7.27 -4.83 -4.98
CA LEU A 43 -7.84 -5.93 -5.75
C LEU A 43 -7.19 -5.98 -7.15
N LYS A 44 -6.05 -6.69 -7.23
CA LYS A 44 -5.17 -6.74 -8.39
C LYS A 44 -5.84 -7.19 -9.70
N GLU A 45 -6.82 -8.09 -9.65
CA GLU A 45 -7.50 -8.63 -10.83
C GLU A 45 -8.36 -7.57 -11.54
N ARG A 46 -8.73 -6.50 -10.82
CA ARG A 46 -9.58 -5.43 -11.32
C ARG A 46 -8.91 -4.06 -11.27
N ASN A 47 -7.68 -3.98 -10.76
CA ASN A 47 -6.98 -2.72 -10.49
C ASN A 47 -7.81 -1.73 -9.65
N ILE A 48 -8.44 -2.23 -8.58
CA ILE A 48 -9.28 -1.44 -7.67
C ILE A 48 -8.58 -1.31 -6.31
N ILE A 49 -8.60 -0.13 -5.72
CA ILE A 49 -8.36 0.06 -4.28
C ILE A 49 -9.72 0.18 -3.61
N ALA A 50 -10.06 -0.83 -2.82
CA ALA A 50 -11.32 -0.92 -2.12
C ALA A 50 -11.12 -0.42 -0.67
N PHE A 51 -11.90 0.56 -0.24
CA PHE A 51 -11.89 1.09 1.13
C PHE A 51 -13.11 0.61 1.92
N ASN A 52 -12.88 0.24 3.17
CA ASN A 52 -13.95 -0.07 4.11
C ASN A 52 -14.72 1.21 4.46
N GLU A 53 -16.00 1.24 4.10
CA GLU A 53 -16.86 2.40 4.26
C GLU A 53 -17.14 2.74 5.73
N GLU A 54 -17.11 1.77 6.64
CA GLU A 54 -17.25 2.03 8.07
C GLU A 54 -16.03 2.75 8.62
N TRP A 55 -14.83 2.30 8.22
CA TRP A 55 -13.58 2.95 8.60
C TRP A 55 -13.45 4.34 7.99
N ILE A 56 -13.74 4.50 6.69
CA ILE A 56 -13.52 5.77 6.00
C ILE A 56 -14.37 6.91 6.57
N LYS A 57 -15.56 6.63 7.14
CA LYS A 57 -16.43 7.63 7.75
C LYS A 57 -15.85 8.26 9.02
N GLN A 58 -14.94 7.56 9.69
CA GLN A 58 -14.39 7.97 11.00
C GLN A 58 -12.87 8.18 11.00
N ALA A 59 -12.16 7.67 9.99
CA ALA A 59 -10.71 7.75 9.89
C ALA A 59 -10.20 9.20 9.82
N ASN A 60 -9.00 9.42 10.35
CA ASN A 60 -8.31 10.68 10.15
C ASN A 60 -7.93 10.82 8.65
N PRO A 61 -8.12 11.99 8.02
CA PRO A 61 -7.71 12.22 6.63
C PRO A 61 -6.25 11.82 6.33
N MET A 62 -5.35 11.99 7.29
CA MET A 62 -3.94 11.61 7.15
C MET A 62 -3.77 10.09 7.11
N GLU A 63 -4.56 9.32 7.88
CA GLU A 63 -4.52 7.86 7.82
C GLU A 63 -5.03 7.37 6.46
N ILE A 64 -6.10 7.98 5.94
CA ILE A 64 -6.59 7.71 4.58
C ILE A 64 -5.49 7.97 3.55
N GLN A 65 -4.76 9.09 3.68
CA GLN A 65 -3.68 9.42 2.76
C GLN A 65 -2.50 8.42 2.84
N VAL A 66 -2.13 7.96 4.05
CA VAL A 66 -1.14 6.88 4.23
C VAL A 66 -1.61 5.62 3.51
N THR A 67 -2.86 5.22 3.71
CA THR A 67 -3.48 4.06 3.06
C THR A 67 -3.47 4.19 1.54
N CYS A 68 -3.79 5.37 0.99
CA CYS A 68 -3.73 5.60 -0.45
C CYS A 68 -2.33 5.33 -1.02
N PHE A 69 -1.27 5.82 -0.37
CA PHE A 69 0.09 5.55 -0.83
C PHE A 69 0.47 4.07 -0.73
N HIS A 70 0.07 3.42 0.36
CA HIS A 70 0.36 2.00 0.58
C HIS A 70 -0.32 1.12 -0.48
N GLU A 71 -1.63 1.24 -0.65
CA GLU A 71 -2.39 0.41 -1.60
C GLU A 71 -2.03 0.71 -3.06
N THR A 72 -1.75 1.97 -3.39
CA THR A 72 -1.29 2.32 -4.74
C THR A 72 0.13 1.79 -5.00
N ARG A 73 0.96 1.64 -3.96
CA ARG A 73 2.26 0.97 -4.10
C ARG A 73 2.10 -0.50 -4.46
N HIS A 74 1.09 -1.18 -3.93
CA HIS A 74 0.75 -2.54 -4.38
C HIS A 74 0.32 -2.59 -5.85
N ALA A 75 -0.44 -1.60 -6.33
CA ALA A 75 -0.77 -1.50 -7.75
C ALA A 75 0.48 -1.35 -8.63
N PHE A 76 1.43 -0.51 -8.21
CA PHE A 76 2.72 -0.36 -8.89
C PHE A 76 3.54 -1.66 -8.90
N GLN A 77 3.67 -2.31 -7.75
CA GLN A 77 4.37 -3.60 -7.63
C GLN A 77 3.74 -4.65 -8.55
N TRP A 78 2.40 -4.69 -8.65
CA TRP A 78 1.70 -5.59 -9.56
C TRP A 78 2.01 -5.30 -11.03
N LYS A 79 2.04 -4.02 -11.44
CA LYS A 79 2.45 -3.63 -12.80
C LYS A 79 3.87 -4.09 -13.14
N LEU A 80 4.81 -4.00 -12.20
CA LEU A 80 6.16 -4.53 -12.37
C LEU A 80 6.18 -6.06 -12.50
N ILE A 81 5.43 -6.77 -11.66
CA ILE A 81 5.32 -8.24 -11.68
C ILE A 81 4.78 -8.74 -13.03
N GLN A 82 3.82 -8.03 -13.62
CA GLN A 82 3.22 -8.37 -14.92
C GLN A 82 4.08 -7.92 -16.11
N GLY A 83 5.16 -7.15 -15.89
CA GLY A 83 5.93 -6.56 -16.98
C GLY A 83 5.17 -5.48 -17.76
N GLU A 84 4.16 -4.87 -17.14
CA GLU A 84 3.29 -3.85 -17.74
C GLU A 84 3.75 -2.42 -17.43
N TYR A 85 4.69 -2.25 -16.50
CA TYR A 85 5.25 -0.93 -16.19
C TYR A 85 6.23 -0.50 -17.28
N GLN A 86 5.97 0.67 -17.88
CA GLN A 86 6.76 1.20 -19.00
C GLN A 86 7.80 2.24 -18.58
N GLY A 87 7.81 2.66 -17.30
CA GLY A 87 8.82 3.58 -16.76
C GLY A 87 10.09 2.86 -16.31
N ASP A 88 11.08 3.65 -15.88
CA ASP A 88 12.22 3.12 -15.13
C ASP A 88 11.83 2.98 -13.65
N SER A 89 12.10 1.83 -13.05
CA SER A 89 11.75 1.53 -11.66
C SER A 89 12.96 1.40 -10.74
N ASN A 90 14.17 1.27 -11.28
CA ASN A 90 15.38 0.89 -10.54
C ASN A 90 15.22 -0.34 -9.60
N ILE A 91 14.14 -1.12 -9.74
CA ILE A 91 13.89 -2.32 -8.95
C ILE A 91 14.53 -3.51 -9.64
N ASP A 92 15.38 -4.24 -8.93
CA ASP A 92 16.04 -5.41 -9.46
C ASP A 92 15.07 -6.59 -9.64
N SER A 93 15.40 -7.48 -10.59
CA SER A 93 14.54 -8.60 -10.95
C SER A 93 14.35 -9.61 -9.81
N LYS A 94 15.29 -9.72 -8.86
CA LYS A 94 15.15 -10.61 -7.70
C LYS A 94 14.11 -10.07 -6.73
N THR A 95 14.07 -8.75 -6.49
CA THR A 95 13.01 -8.11 -5.71
C THR A 95 11.64 -8.32 -6.36
N ILE A 96 11.52 -8.13 -7.68
CA ILE A 96 10.26 -8.38 -8.41
C ILE A 96 9.82 -9.84 -8.29
N GLN A 97 10.76 -10.79 -8.36
CA GLN A 97 10.46 -12.21 -8.21
C GLN A 97 9.96 -12.56 -6.80
N ILE A 98 10.54 -11.98 -5.74
CA ILE A 98 10.05 -12.15 -4.36
C ILE A 98 8.63 -11.60 -4.23
N TRP A 99 8.36 -10.40 -4.73
CA TRP A 99 7.01 -9.85 -4.68
C TRP A 99 6.00 -10.70 -5.45
N LYS A 100 6.41 -11.26 -6.59
CA LYS A 100 5.58 -12.18 -7.37
C LYS A 100 5.25 -13.45 -6.57
N GLU A 101 6.23 -14.01 -5.86
CA GLU A 101 6.02 -15.17 -5.00
C GLU A 101 5.05 -14.81 -3.88
N GLU A 102 5.32 -13.75 -3.12
CA GLU A 102 4.47 -13.27 -2.01
C GLU A 102 3.03 -12.98 -2.46
N MET A 103 2.83 -12.25 -3.57
CA MET A 103 1.50 -11.94 -4.14
C MET A 103 0.74 -13.17 -4.64
N ASN A 104 1.43 -14.24 -5.05
CA ASN A 104 0.80 -15.47 -5.56
C ASN A 104 0.55 -16.48 -4.44
N SER A 105 1.44 -16.54 -3.45
CA SER A 105 1.28 -17.34 -2.24
C SER A 105 0.41 -16.65 -1.18
N TYR A 106 -0.37 -15.63 -1.57
CA TYR A 106 -0.83 -14.58 -0.66
C TYR A 106 -1.53 -15.12 0.60
N ASN A 107 -0.82 -14.89 1.70
CA ASN A 107 -1.24 -14.90 3.08
C ASN A 107 -1.99 -13.61 3.37
N SER A 108 -3.11 -13.40 2.67
CA SER A 108 -3.95 -12.21 2.84
C SER A 108 -4.41 -12.11 4.30
N PRO A 109 -4.52 -10.91 4.89
CA PRO A 109 -5.22 -10.72 6.17
C PRO A 109 -6.68 -11.22 6.13
N THR A 110 -7.23 -11.50 4.93
CA THR A 110 -8.53 -12.17 4.77
C THR A 110 -8.48 -13.68 5.06
N LYS A 111 -7.33 -14.36 4.97
CA LYS A 111 -7.13 -15.79 5.28
C LYS A 111 -6.58 -15.93 6.70
N LYS A 112 -7.44 -16.36 7.63
CA LYS A 112 -7.48 -15.98 9.05
C LYS A 112 -6.44 -16.64 10.00
N ASP A 113 -5.34 -17.21 9.53
CA ASP A 113 -4.48 -18.08 10.38
C ASP A 113 -3.02 -17.65 10.51
N ILE A 114 -2.66 -16.44 10.05
CA ILE A 114 -1.25 -16.01 10.01
C ILE A 114 -1.05 -14.84 10.97
N PRO A 115 -0.06 -14.91 11.87
CA PRO A 115 0.25 -13.80 12.76
C PRO A 115 0.53 -12.51 11.98
N GLU A 116 -0.01 -11.39 12.46
CA GLU A 116 0.16 -10.07 11.85
C GLU A 116 1.65 -9.73 11.59
N GLU A 117 2.52 -10.11 12.52
CA GLU A 117 3.96 -9.93 12.36
C GLU A 117 4.53 -10.68 11.14
N GLU A 118 4.06 -11.90 10.89
CA GLU A 118 4.51 -12.71 9.75
C GLU A 118 4.03 -12.09 8.42
N TYR A 119 2.81 -11.55 8.42
CA TYR A 119 2.27 -10.79 7.29
C TYR A 119 3.11 -9.54 7.01
N LEU A 120 3.36 -8.71 8.04
CA LEU A 120 4.10 -7.46 7.91
C LEU A 120 5.56 -7.65 7.49
N ARG A 121 6.17 -8.81 7.80
CA ARG A 121 7.56 -9.12 7.45
C ARG A 121 7.78 -9.48 5.98
N GLN A 122 6.71 -9.61 5.17
CA GLN A 122 6.84 -9.80 3.73
C GLN A 122 7.52 -8.60 3.06
N LYS A 123 8.38 -8.85 2.08
CA LYS A 123 9.14 -7.78 1.41
C LYS A 123 8.25 -6.81 0.65
N ILE A 124 7.10 -7.29 0.17
CA ILE A 124 6.12 -6.47 -0.52
C ILE A 124 5.43 -5.46 0.42
N GLU A 125 5.12 -5.88 1.65
CA GLU A 125 4.50 -5.06 2.68
C GLU A 125 5.49 -4.04 3.24
N ILE A 126 6.73 -4.46 3.51
CA ILE A 126 7.81 -3.55 3.95
C ILE A 126 8.03 -2.44 2.92
N ASP A 127 8.07 -2.76 1.63
CA ASP A 127 8.24 -1.76 0.57
C ASP A 127 7.03 -0.81 0.48
N ALA A 128 5.80 -1.32 0.60
CA ALA A 128 4.59 -0.50 0.60
C ALA A 128 4.52 0.46 1.80
N ILE A 129 4.84 -0.03 3.00
CA ILE A 129 4.89 0.78 4.23
C ILE A 129 6.01 1.83 4.17
N ALA A 130 7.20 1.43 3.72
CA ALA A 130 8.33 2.37 3.56
C ALA A 130 7.99 3.47 2.56
N PHE A 131 7.39 3.12 1.42
CA PHE A 131 6.97 4.09 0.41
C PHE A 131 5.93 5.07 0.98
N ALA A 132 4.89 4.55 1.64
CA ALA A 132 3.85 5.39 2.23
C ALA A 132 4.43 6.35 3.27
N HIS A 133 5.30 5.86 4.16
CA HIS A 133 5.97 6.70 5.15
C HIS A 133 6.83 7.79 4.50
N PHE A 134 7.61 7.42 3.49
CA PHE A 134 8.48 8.35 2.75
C PHE A 134 7.68 9.48 2.09
N GLN A 135 6.60 9.16 1.37
CA GLN A 135 5.77 10.17 0.71
C GLN A 135 5.09 11.09 1.72
N ILE A 136 4.61 10.53 2.84
CA ILE A 136 3.96 11.32 3.90
C ILE A 136 4.95 12.32 4.52
N MET A 137 6.18 11.88 4.80
CA MET A 137 7.24 12.76 5.26
C MET A 137 7.58 13.84 4.23
N LYS A 138 7.76 13.45 2.97
CA LYS A 138 8.19 14.35 1.90
C LYS A 138 7.16 15.42 1.56
N ILE A 139 5.87 15.06 1.53
CA ILE A 139 4.79 15.93 1.04
C ILE A 139 4.16 16.73 2.18
N TYR A 140 3.95 16.10 3.35
CA TYR A 140 3.19 16.69 4.45
C TYR A 140 4.05 17.07 5.66
N ASN A 141 5.35 16.74 5.64
CA ASN A 141 6.29 17.03 6.73
C ASN A 141 5.85 16.45 8.08
N VAL A 142 5.20 15.28 8.05
CA VAL A 142 4.78 14.50 9.23
C VAL A 142 5.24 13.06 9.11
N LYS A 143 5.23 12.32 10.21
CA LYS A 143 5.60 10.89 10.23
C LYS A 143 4.35 10.03 10.39
N SER A 144 4.18 9.02 9.54
CA SER A 144 3.21 7.95 9.79
C SER A 144 3.77 6.97 10.82
N ILE A 145 2.88 6.14 11.39
CA ILE A 145 3.27 5.08 12.31
C ILE A 145 3.88 3.92 11.51
N ILE A 146 5.05 3.44 11.94
CA ILE A 146 5.68 2.23 11.40
C ILE A 146 5.56 1.14 12.50
N PRO A 147 5.09 -0.07 12.18
CA PRO A 147 5.03 -1.16 13.15
C PRO A 147 6.41 -1.52 13.71
N GLU A 148 6.51 -1.71 15.03
CA GLU A 148 7.82 -1.89 15.69
C GLU A 148 8.55 -3.16 15.20
N CYS A 149 7.81 -4.20 14.83
CA CYS A 149 8.39 -5.48 14.37
C CYS A 149 9.19 -5.39 13.07
N ILE A 150 8.92 -4.39 12.22
CA ILE A 150 9.58 -4.20 10.91
C ILE A 150 10.30 -2.86 10.78
N LYS A 151 10.44 -2.12 11.88
CA LYS A 151 10.94 -0.75 11.88
C LYS A 151 12.36 -0.62 11.32
N ASN A 152 13.22 -1.61 11.59
CA ASN A 152 14.59 -1.63 11.08
C ASN A 152 14.61 -1.86 9.56
N GLU A 153 13.78 -2.77 9.07
CA GLU A 153 13.66 -3.10 7.65
C GLU A 153 13.08 -1.93 6.85
N VAL A 154 12.12 -1.21 7.43
CA VAL A 154 11.58 0.03 6.85
C VAL A 154 12.65 1.12 6.82
N ALA A 155 13.42 1.32 7.91
CA ALA A 155 14.48 2.32 7.95
C ALA A 155 15.52 2.10 6.84
N LEU A 156 15.97 0.85 6.63
CA LEU A 156 16.89 0.50 5.53
C LEU A 156 16.30 0.82 4.14
N LYS A 157 14.98 0.72 3.95
CA LYS A 157 14.34 1.13 2.70
C LYS A 157 14.18 2.62 2.54
N LEU A 158 13.99 3.36 3.63
CA LEU A 158 13.95 4.83 3.58
C LEU A 158 15.30 5.40 3.16
N ASP A 159 16.42 4.82 3.61
CA ASP A 159 17.76 5.23 3.18
C ASP A 159 17.94 5.04 1.66
N TYR A 160 17.51 3.88 1.13
CA TYR A 160 17.52 3.63 -0.32
C TYR A 160 16.69 4.67 -1.09
N PHE A 161 15.50 5.06 -0.63
CA PHE A 161 14.68 6.06 -1.31
C PHE A 161 15.27 7.48 -1.29
N GLN A 162 16.24 7.76 -0.43
CA GLN A 162 16.91 9.07 -0.39
C GLN A 162 18.11 9.13 -1.33
N GLU A 163 18.66 7.98 -1.73
CA GLU A 163 19.83 7.89 -2.61
C GLU A 163 19.49 7.88 -4.11
N VAL A 164 18.23 7.59 -4.47
CA VAL A 164 17.72 7.46 -5.85
C VAL A 164 16.83 8.64 -6.21
#